data_AF-A0A0J6XTH7-F1
#
_entry.id   AF-A0A0J6XTH7-F1
#
_cell.length_a   1.000
_cell.length_b   1.000
_cell.length_c   1.000
_cell.angle_alpha   90.00
_cell.angle_beta   90.00
_cell.angle_gamma   90.00
#
_symmetry.space_group_name_H-M   'P 1'
#
loop_
_entity.id
_entity.type
_entity.pdbx_description
1 polymer ?
#
loop_
_entity_poly.entity_id
_entity_poly.type
_entity_poly.pdbx_seq_one_letter_code
_entity_poly.pdbx_strand_id
1 'polypeptide(L)'
;MTTPTSPVNRLRPRRSCLAVPGSNPRFLEKAQGLPADQVFLDLEDACAPLAKEGARHTIVDALNNGDWTGKTRVVRVNDWTTHWTYRDVITVVEGAGQNLDCIMLPKVQDAQQIVALDLLLTQIEKTMGFEVGKIGIEAQIENAQGLNNVNAIAQASQRVETIIFGPADFMASINMKSLVVGEQPPGYPADAYHYILMKILMAARANNLQAIDGPYLQIKNVDGYREVAGRAAALGFDGKWVLHPGQVEAANEVFSPSQEDYDHAELILDAYDWCTSEAGGKKGSAMLGDEMIDEASRKMALVIAGKGRAAGMQRTTKFEHPATEKTAEA
;
A
#
# COMPACT_ATOMS: atom_id res chain seq x y z
N MET A 1 29.47 -4.62 -13.32
CA MET A 1 28.25 -3.87 -12.98
C MET A 1 27.47 -4.72 -12.01
N THR A 2 27.53 -4.37 -10.73
CA THR A 2 26.86 -5.07 -9.63
C THR A 2 25.36 -4.90 -9.77
N THR A 3 24.63 -6.00 -9.93
CA THR A 3 23.16 -6.03 -9.78
C THR A 3 22.82 -5.46 -8.39
N PRO A 4 21.94 -4.45 -8.27
CA PRO A 4 21.58 -3.93 -6.96
C PRO A 4 20.85 -5.03 -6.20
N THR A 5 21.35 -5.36 -5.01
CA THR A 5 20.64 -6.14 -3.98
C THR A 5 19.32 -5.43 -3.69
N SER A 6 18.18 -6.06 -3.99
CA SER A 6 16.84 -5.56 -3.64
C SER A 6 16.54 -5.88 -2.17
N PRO A 7 16.45 -4.89 -1.26
CA PRO A 7 16.14 -5.16 0.15
C PRO A 7 14.70 -4.79 0.56
N VAL A 8 13.91 -4.20 -0.34
CA VAL A 8 12.56 -3.75 -0.03
C VAL A 8 11.54 -4.84 -0.37
N ASN A 9 10.82 -5.33 0.63
CA ASN A 9 9.66 -6.19 0.40
C ASN A 9 8.52 -5.36 -0.22
N ARG A 10 8.46 -5.30 -1.55
CA ARG A 10 7.45 -4.53 -2.30
C ARG A 10 6.03 -5.10 -2.22
N LEU A 11 5.83 -6.20 -1.51
CA LEU A 11 4.57 -6.96 -1.45
C LEU A 11 3.97 -7.01 -0.04
N ARG A 12 4.28 -6.04 0.82
CA ARG A 12 3.65 -5.98 2.14
C ARG A 12 2.11 -5.82 2.00
N PRO A 13 1.30 -6.54 2.80
CA PRO A 13 -0.14 -6.34 2.84
C PRO A 13 -0.49 -4.91 3.24
N ARG A 14 -1.42 -4.29 2.52
CA ARG A 14 -1.86 -2.90 2.72
C ARG A 14 -3.34 -2.66 2.43
N ARG A 15 -4.18 -3.69 2.45
CA ARG A 15 -5.63 -3.57 2.15
C ARG A 15 -6.30 -2.54 3.06
N SER A 16 -5.95 -2.61 4.35
CA SER A 16 -6.36 -1.67 5.39
C SER A 16 -5.15 -0.95 5.99
N CYS A 17 -5.09 0.37 5.81
CA CYS A 17 -4.04 1.23 6.36
C CYS A 17 -4.59 2.06 7.53
N LEU A 18 -4.49 1.55 8.76
CA LEU A 18 -5.08 2.16 9.95
C LEU A 18 -4.26 3.38 10.43
N ALA A 19 -4.90 4.54 10.46
CA ALA A 19 -4.36 5.77 11.03
C ALA A 19 -4.45 5.73 12.56
N VAL A 20 -3.34 5.93 13.27
CA VAL A 20 -3.32 5.94 14.74
C VAL A 20 -2.57 7.19 15.23
N PRO A 21 -3.22 8.13 15.94
CA PRO A 21 -2.55 9.29 16.50
C PRO A 21 -1.45 8.87 17.49
N GLY A 22 -0.20 9.25 17.23
CA GLY A 22 0.94 8.88 18.08
C GLY A 22 0.89 9.49 19.48
N SER A 23 0.09 10.54 19.67
CA SER A 23 -0.14 11.17 20.98
C SER A 23 -1.17 10.45 21.86
N ASN A 24 -1.74 9.31 21.41
CA ASN A 24 -2.78 8.60 22.15
C ASN A 24 -2.39 7.14 22.44
N PRO A 25 -1.75 6.86 23.59
CA PRO A 25 -1.32 5.51 23.98
C PRO A 25 -2.44 4.46 23.97
N ARG A 26 -3.65 4.84 24.39
CA ARG A 26 -4.81 3.94 24.37
C ARG A 26 -5.18 3.50 22.94
N PHE A 27 -5.01 4.38 21.96
CA PHE A 27 -5.30 4.04 20.56
C PHE A 27 -4.18 3.19 19.96
N LEU A 28 -2.92 3.45 20.33
CA LEU A 28 -1.78 2.61 19.97
C LEU A 28 -1.96 1.18 20.49
N GLU A 29 -2.31 1.01 21.76
CA GLU A 29 -2.59 -0.31 22.36
C GLU A 29 -3.74 -1.02 21.65
N LYS A 30 -4.87 -0.33 21.42
CA LYS A 30 -6.01 -0.92 20.72
C LYS A 30 -5.67 -1.36 19.29
N ALA A 31 -4.84 -0.60 18.58
CA ALA A 31 -4.49 -0.88 17.18
C ALA A 31 -3.75 -2.22 17.00
N GLN A 32 -3.00 -2.67 18.00
CA GLN A 32 -2.29 -3.95 17.99
C GLN A 32 -3.24 -5.13 17.77
N GLY A 33 -4.41 -5.11 18.40
CA GLY A 33 -5.41 -6.18 18.31
C GLY A 33 -6.39 -6.08 17.12
N LEU A 34 -6.30 -5.05 16.28
CA LEU A 34 -7.20 -4.90 15.12
C LEU A 34 -6.66 -5.67 13.91
N PRO A 35 -7.50 -6.26 13.05
CA PRO A 35 -7.04 -7.00 11.87
C PRO A 35 -6.63 -6.07 10.71
N ALA A 36 -5.94 -4.97 11.01
CA ALA A 36 -5.37 -4.09 10.00
C ALA A 36 -4.07 -4.66 9.44
N ASP A 37 -3.90 -4.62 8.12
CA ASP A 37 -2.68 -5.03 7.42
C ASP A 37 -1.52 -4.08 7.70
N GLN A 38 -1.80 -2.77 7.68
CA GLN A 38 -0.86 -1.72 7.99
C GLN A 38 -1.39 -0.84 9.12
N VAL A 39 -0.49 -0.41 10.00
CA VAL A 39 -0.71 0.69 10.93
C VAL A 39 0.26 1.80 10.60
N PHE A 40 -0.21 3.04 10.54
CA PHE A 40 0.67 4.19 10.53
C PHE A 40 0.44 5.05 11.77
N LEU A 41 1.52 5.27 12.50
CA LEU A 41 1.52 6.05 13.73
C LEU A 41 1.79 7.50 13.36
N ASP A 42 0.82 8.37 13.65
CA ASP A 42 0.76 9.70 13.08
C ASP A 42 1.36 10.77 14.01
N LEU A 43 2.36 11.48 13.51
CA LEU A 43 2.96 12.67 14.14
C LEU A 43 2.46 13.97 13.53
N GLU A 44 1.64 13.92 12.48
CA GLU A 44 1.29 15.06 11.65
C GLU A 44 -0.12 15.61 11.97
N ASP A 45 -1.11 15.53 11.09
CA ASP A 45 -2.40 16.21 11.26
C ASP A 45 -3.20 15.75 12.49
N ALA A 46 -3.12 14.48 12.87
CA ALA A 46 -3.83 13.98 14.05
C ALA A 46 -3.10 14.27 15.37
N CYS A 47 -1.95 14.95 15.32
CA CYS A 47 -1.14 15.30 16.48
C CYS A 47 -1.05 16.82 16.66
N ALA A 48 -1.62 17.34 17.74
CA ALA A 48 -1.55 18.75 18.07
C ALA A 48 -0.09 19.23 18.21
N PRO A 49 0.27 20.46 17.79
CA PRO A 49 1.66 20.94 17.80
C PRO A 49 2.42 20.72 19.11
N LEU A 50 1.78 20.99 20.25
CA LEU A 50 2.37 20.83 21.59
C LEU A 50 2.56 19.36 21.99
N ALA A 51 1.84 18.43 21.35
CA ALA A 51 1.93 17.00 21.63
C ALA A 51 3.00 16.29 20.77
N LYS A 52 3.44 16.89 19.66
CA LYS A 52 4.34 16.24 18.68
C LYS A 52 5.63 15.71 19.28
N GLU A 53 6.23 16.46 20.21
CA GLU A 53 7.48 16.03 20.86
C GLU A 53 7.31 14.81 21.77
N GLY A 54 6.27 14.80 22.60
CA GLY A 54 5.93 13.63 23.41
C GLY A 54 5.53 12.44 22.53
N ALA A 55 4.74 12.69 21.48
CA ALA A 55 4.25 11.67 20.57
C ALA A 55 5.38 10.89 19.87
N ARG A 56 6.51 11.54 19.51
CA ARG A 56 7.69 10.83 18.96
C ARG A 56 8.16 9.70 19.87
N HIS A 57 8.33 10.01 21.15
CA HIS A 57 8.83 9.06 22.14
C HIS A 57 7.79 7.99 22.47
N THR A 58 6.50 8.36 22.52
CA THR A 58 5.40 7.41 22.65
C THR A 58 5.38 6.41 21.49
N ILE A 59 5.62 6.87 20.25
CA ILE A 59 5.70 6.01 19.07
C ILE A 59 6.89 5.06 19.15
N VAL A 60 8.07 5.55 19.56
CA VAL A 60 9.27 4.72 19.75
C VAL A 60 8.99 3.61 20.78
N ASP A 61 8.39 3.96 21.92
CA ASP A 61 8.01 3.00 22.95
C ASP A 61 7.01 1.95 22.41
N ALA A 62 5.95 2.41 21.74
CA ALA A 62 4.93 1.53 21.18
C ALA A 62 5.49 0.58 20.13
N LEU A 63 6.39 1.01 19.25
CA LEU A 63 7.03 0.17 18.23
C LEU A 63 7.94 -0.91 18.84
N ASN A 64 8.61 -0.60 19.95
CA ASN A 64 9.54 -1.51 20.61
C ASN A 64 8.86 -2.50 21.57
N ASN A 65 7.78 -2.07 22.23
CA ASN A 65 7.15 -2.83 23.31
C ASN A 65 5.75 -3.37 22.97
N GLY A 66 5.15 -2.93 21.86
CA GLY A 66 3.85 -3.43 21.39
C GLY A 66 3.97 -4.69 20.53
N ASP A 67 2.88 -5.47 20.48
CA ASP A 67 2.75 -6.59 19.57
C ASP A 67 2.15 -6.13 18.23
N TRP A 68 3.00 -6.08 17.21
CA TRP A 68 2.64 -5.69 15.85
C TRP A 68 2.78 -6.86 14.87
N THR A 69 2.71 -8.10 15.37
CA THR A 69 2.89 -9.30 14.56
C THR A 69 1.95 -9.30 13.36
N GLY A 70 2.51 -9.54 12.17
CA GLY A 70 1.76 -9.60 10.91
C GLY A 70 1.35 -8.22 10.35
N LYS A 71 1.81 -7.11 10.93
CA LYS A 71 1.46 -5.75 10.47
C LYS A 71 2.65 -5.05 9.84
N THR A 72 2.37 -4.28 8.80
CA THR A 72 3.29 -3.26 8.31
C THR A 72 3.26 -2.06 9.26
N ARG A 73 4.41 -1.70 9.84
CA ARG A 73 4.55 -0.62 10.81
C ARG A 73 5.13 0.61 10.15
N VAL A 74 4.34 1.67 10.09
CA VAL A 74 4.69 2.92 9.43
C VAL A 74 4.62 4.06 10.43
N VAL A 75 5.47 5.08 10.25
CA VAL A 75 5.31 6.35 10.97
C VAL A 75 5.12 7.46 9.97
N ARG A 76 4.01 8.19 10.08
CA ARG A 76 3.78 9.42 9.31
C ARG A 76 4.44 10.58 10.04
N VAL A 77 5.52 11.09 9.47
CA VAL A 77 6.27 12.23 10.02
C VAL A 77 5.60 13.55 9.66
N ASN A 78 6.05 14.66 10.23
CA ASN A 78 5.59 15.98 9.82
C ASN A 78 6.12 16.37 8.43
N ASP A 79 5.44 17.31 7.76
CA ASP A 79 5.84 17.86 6.47
C ASP A 79 7.19 18.60 6.53
N TRP A 80 8.03 18.42 5.51
CA TRP A 80 9.35 19.04 5.35
C TRP A 80 9.37 20.56 5.54
N THR A 81 8.25 21.25 5.31
CA THR A 81 8.15 22.70 5.53
C THR A 81 8.09 23.09 7.02
N THR A 82 7.89 22.12 7.91
CA THR A 82 7.83 22.31 9.35
C THR A 82 9.18 22.06 10.02
N HIS A 83 9.36 22.60 11.22
CA HIS A 83 10.58 22.39 11.99
C HIS A 83 10.64 21.02 12.71
N TRP A 84 9.62 20.16 12.55
CA TRP A 84 9.51 18.89 13.27
C TRP A 84 10.11 17.70 12.52
N THR A 85 9.99 17.66 11.19
CA THR A 85 10.26 16.48 10.34
C THR A 85 11.61 15.84 10.60
N TYR A 86 12.68 16.62 10.59
CA TYR A 86 14.03 16.08 10.76
C TYR A 86 14.17 15.36 12.11
N ARG A 87 13.53 15.90 13.17
CA ARG A 87 13.57 15.32 14.50
C ARG A 87 12.66 14.11 14.61
N ASP A 88 11.51 14.12 13.94
CA ASP A 88 10.64 12.94 13.83
C ASP A 88 11.42 11.76 13.25
N VAL A 89 12.07 11.96 12.10
CA VAL A 89 12.84 10.91 11.40
C VAL A 89 13.99 10.42 12.27
N ILE A 90 14.83 11.32 12.79
CA ILE A 90 15.99 10.93 13.63
C ILE A 90 15.53 10.16 14.86
N THR A 91 14.62 10.72 15.66
CA THR A 91 14.20 10.11 16.92
C THR A 91 13.53 8.75 16.71
N VAL A 92 12.65 8.62 15.73
CA VAL A 92 11.93 7.37 15.47
C VAL A 92 12.86 6.31 14.90
N VAL A 93 13.71 6.65 13.93
CA VAL A 93 14.57 5.67 13.27
C VAL A 93 15.72 5.22 14.16
N GLU A 94 16.35 6.11 14.91
CA GLU A 94 17.38 5.72 15.91
C GLU A 94 16.77 4.92 17.06
N GLY A 95 15.55 5.28 17.51
CA GLY A 95 14.91 4.64 18.66
C GLY A 95 14.25 3.29 18.36
N ALA A 96 13.69 3.12 17.16
CA ALA A 96 12.85 1.98 16.81
C ALA A 96 13.02 1.48 15.36
N GLY A 97 14.07 1.87 14.64
CA GLY A 97 14.27 1.53 13.22
C GLY A 97 14.34 0.01 12.94
N GLN A 98 14.78 -0.81 13.90
CA GLN A 98 14.71 -2.28 13.80
C GLN A 98 13.27 -2.81 13.70
N ASN A 99 12.32 -2.07 14.27
CA ASN A 99 10.90 -2.38 14.37
C ASN A 99 10.03 -1.46 13.48
N LEU A 100 10.64 -0.76 12.52
CA LEU A 100 9.98 0.13 11.59
C LEU A 100 10.10 -0.41 10.16
N ASP A 101 9.00 -0.38 9.43
CA ASP A 101 8.96 -0.87 8.04
C ASP A 101 9.06 0.28 7.04
N CYS A 102 8.33 1.38 7.25
CA CYS A 102 8.38 2.59 6.41
C CYS A 102 8.29 3.90 7.20
N ILE A 103 8.84 4.96 6.60
CA ILE A 103 8.44 6.34 6.90
C ILE A 103 7.45 6.81 5.84
N MET A 104 6.32 7.35 6.27
CA MET A 104 5.39 8.04 5.40
C MET A 104 5.68 9.54 5.41
N LEU A 105 5.98 10.10 4.23
CA LEU A 105 6.24 11.51 4.04
C LEU A 105 4.96 12.19 3.53
N PRO A 106 4.34 13.10 4.33
CA PRO A 106 3.18 13.86 3.88
C PRO A 106 3.57 14.93 2.88
N LYS A 107 2.59 15.46 2.17
CA LYS A 107 2.62 16.71 1.40
C LYS A 107 3.71 16.76 0.33
N VAL A 108 4.07 15.62 -0.25
CA VAL A 108 5.14 15.53 -1.24
C VAL A 108 4.75 16.27 -2.53
N GLN A 109 5.58 17.22 -2.93
CA GLN A 109 5.40 18.08 -4.11
C GLN A 109 6.44 17.81 -5.19
N ASP A 110 7.62 17.30 -4.85
CA ASP A 110 8.69 17.02 -5.81
C ASP A 110 9.56 15.82 -5.43
N ALA A 111 10.39 15.39 -6.38
CA ALA A 111 11.28 14.24 -6.20
C ALA A 111 12.42 14.52 -5.20
N GLN A 112 12.84 15.78 -5.05
CA GLN A 112 13.95 16.16 -4.17
C GLN A 112 13.60 15.93 -2.71
N GLN A 113 12.32 16.10 -2.32
CA GLN A 113 11.84 15.78 -0.98
C GLN A 113 11.98 14.28 -0.63
N ILE A 114 11.77 13.38 -1.61
CA ILE A 114 11.99 11.94 -1.43
C ILE A 114 13.49 11.63 -1.35
N VAL A 115 14.29 12.22 -2.23
CA VAL A 115 15.77 12.06 -2.20
C VAL A 115 16.35 12.54 -0.87
N ALA A 116 15.86 13.65 -0.33
CA ALA A 116 16.28 14.16 0.97
C ALA A 116 15.98 13.17 2.11
N LEU A 117 14.79 12.57 2.12
CA LEU A 117 14.43 11.55 3.11
C LEU A 117 15.30 10.29 2.96
N ASP A 118 15.52 9.81 1.73
CA ASP A 118 16.39 8.66 1.46
C ASP A 118 17.83 8.90 1.98
N LEU A 119 18.42 10.06 1.68
CA LEU A 119 19.76 10.41 2.16
C LEU A 119 19.85 10.46 3.69
N LEU A 120 18.80 10.96 4.35
CA LEU A 120 18.74 10.99 5.82
C LEU A 120 18.61 9.57 6.39
N LEU A 121 17.67 8.77 5.89
CA LEU A 121 17.49 7.36 6.30
C LEU A 121 18.77 6.56 6.10
N THR A 122 19.44 6.70 4.95
CA THR A 122 20.70 6.02 4.64
C THR A 122 21.80 6.36 5.64
N GLN A 123 21.89 7.59 6.12
CA GLN A 123 22.88 7.98 7.13
C GLN A 123 22.57 7.40 8.51
N ILE A 124 21.29 7.40 8.89
CA ILE A 124 20.86 6.84 10.18
C ILE A 124 21.04 5.32 10.17
N GLU A 125 20.61 4.61 9.12
CA GLU A 125 20.78 3.16 9.00
C GLU A 125 22.26 2.76 9.11
N LYS A 126 23.17 3.48 8.45
CA LYS A 126 24.62 3.25 8.58
C LYS A 126 25.12 3.46 10.01
N THR A 127 24.66 4.53 10.67
CA THR A 127 25.04 4.86 12.05
C THR A 127 24.54 3.79 13.03
N MET A 128 23.32 3.31 12.83
CA MET A 128 22.66 2.32 13.69
C MET A 128 23.02 0.87 13.35
N GLY A 129 23.77 0.63 12.27
CA GLY A 129 24.12 -0.71 11.81
C GLY A 129 22.96 -1.49 11.19
N PHE A 130 21.93 -0.81 10.70
CA PHE A 130 20.84 -1.41 9.93
C PHE A 130 21.29 -1.69 8.49
N GLU A 131 20.65 -2.66 7.84
CA GLU A 131 20.81 -2.85 6.40
C GLU A 131 20.38 -1.59 5.66
N VAL A 132 21.27 -1.06 4.81
CA VAL A 132 20.99 0.15 4.05
C VAL A 132 19.92 -0.14 3.00
N GLY A 133 18.84 0.64 3.01
CA GLY A 133 17.69 0.43 2.13
C GLY A 133 16.55 -0.34 2.79
N LYS A 134 16.70 -0.74 4.06
CA LYS A 134 15.69 -1.53 4.78
C LYS A 134 14.38 -0.77 5.01
N ILE A 135 14.46 0.50 5.44
CA ILE A 135 13.29 1.31 5.75
C ILE A 135 12.75 1.93 4.46
N GLY A 136 11.51 1.60 4.14
CA GLY A 136 10.81 2.10 2.97
C GLY A 136 10.29 3.52 3.12
N ILE A 137 9.84 4.09 2.01
CA ILE A 137 9.20 5.41 1.93
C ILE A 137 7.80 5.26 1.34
N GLU A 138 6.82 5.83 2.04
CA GLU A 138 5.45 6.01 1.55
C GLU A 138 5.24 7.48 1.21
N ALA A 139 5.00 7.80 -0.07
CA ALA A 139 4.86 9.18 -0.53
C ALA A 139 3.39 9.59 -0.60
N GLN A 140 2.97 10.54 0.22
CA GLN A 140 1.60 11.05 0.21
C GLN A 140 1.46 12.24 -0.75
N ILE A 141 0.53 12.13 -1.69
CA ILE A 141 0.19 13.12 -2.71
C ILE A 141 -1.13 13.79 -2.33
N GLU A 142 -1.05 15.05 -1.91
CA GLU A 142 -2.21 15.78 -1.36
C GLU A 142 -2.29 17.23 -1.84
N ASN A 143 -1.63 17.56 -2.95
CA ASN A 143 -1.83 18.84 -3.62
C ASN A 143 -1.60 18.73 -5.13
N ALA A 144 -1.99 19.77 -5.86
CA ALA A 144 -1.89 19.82 -7.32
C ALA A 144 -0.45 19.67 -7.83
N GLN A 145 0.52 20.27 -7.13
CA GLN A 145 1.93 20.22 -7.53
C GLN A 145 2.49 18.79 -7.40
N GLY A 146 2.22 18.11 -6.29
CA GLY A 146 2.58 16.71 -6.08
C GLY A 146 1.98 15.79 -7.12
N LEU A 147 0.70 15.99 -7.48
CA LEU A 147 0.07 15.21 -8.54
C LEU A 147 0.69 15.50 -9.92
N ASN A 148 1.08 16.74 -10.21
CA ASN A 148 1.79 17.07 -11.44
C ASN A 148 3.17 16.39 -11.53
N ASN A 149 3.85 16.27 -10.40
CA ASN A 149 5.19 15.69 -10.30
C ASN A 149 5.21 14.19 -9.95
N VAL A 150 4.05 13.53 -9.82
CA VAL A 150 3.94 12.18 -9.25
C VAL A 150 4.82 11.12 -9.93
N ASN A 151 5.06 11.23 -11.24
CA ASN A 151 5.96 10.33 -11.96
C ASN A 151 7.41 10.46 -11.49
N ALA A 152 7.89 11.69 -11.30
CA ALA A 152 9.24 11.95 -10.81
C ALA A 152 9.37 11.55 -9.33
N ILE A 153 8.34 11.78 -8.53
CA ILE A 153 8.26 11.36 -7.12
C ILE A 153 8.38 9.83 -7.02
N ALA A 154 7.61 9.09 -7.83
CA ALA A 154 7.63 7.63 -7.85
C ALA A 154 8.98 7.03 -8.27
N GLN A 155 9.79 7.75 -9.05
CA GLN A 155 11.11 7.33 -9.53
C GLN A 155 12.26 7.77 -8.62
N ALA A 156 11.99 8.62 -7.63
CA ALA A 156 13.01 9.37 -6.92
C ALA A 156 13.94 8.52 -6.05
N SER A 157 13.50 7.35 -5.58
CA SER A 157 14.30 6.46 -4.74
C SER A 157 13.85 5.00 -4.89
N GLN A 158 14.78 4.06 -4.73
CA GLN A 158 14.48 2.63 -4.63
C GLN A 158 13.75 2.25 -3.33
N ARG A 159 13.70 3.15 -2.34
CA ARG A 159 12.96 2.97 -1.09
C ARG A 159 11.47 3.23 -1.24
N VAL A 160 11.04 3.92 -2.29
CA VAL A 160 9.60 4.21 -2.45
C VAL A 160 8.87 2.88 -2.61
N GLU A 161 7.87 2.66 -1.77
CA GLU A 161 7.00 1.47 -1.80
C GLU A 161 5.59 1.81 -2.23
N THR A 162 5.10 2.98 -1.83
CA THR A 162 3.71 3.37 -2.03
C THR A 162 3.58 4.81 -2.47
N ILE A 163 2.59 5.06 -3.31
CA ILE A 163 2.04 6.40 -3.56
C ILE A 163 0.64 6.42 -2.96
N ILE A 164 0.40 7.37 -2.05
CA ILE A 164 -0.84 7.51 -1.30
C ILE A 164 -1.59 8.75 -1.76
N PHE A 165 -2.89 8.65 -1.97
CA PHE A 165 -3.74 9.84 -2.18
C PHE A 165 -4.16 10.47 -0.85
N GLY A 166 -3.92 11.77 -0.66
CA GLY A 166 -4.40 12.55 0.49
C GLY A 166 -5.57 13.47 0.11
N PRO A 167 -6.83 13.02 0.12
CA PRO A 167 -7.99 13.77 -0.39
C PRO A 167 -8.28 15.07 0.35
N ALA A 168 -8.11 15.15 1.67
CA ALA A 168 -8.51 16.34 2.44
C ALA A 168 -7.75 17.60 2.00
N ASP A 169 -6.42 17.56 2.08
CA ASP A 169 -5.55 18.65 1.64
C ASP A 169 -5.57 18.83 0.12
N PHE A 170 -5.80 17.75 -0.64
CA PHE A 170 -5.90 17.85 -2.10
C PHE A 170 -7.11 18.68 -2.50
N MET A 171 -8.27 18.40 -1.91
CA MET A 171 -9.50 19.16 -2.12
C MET A 171 -9.30 20.65 -1.82
N ALA A 172 -8.61 20.97 -0.71
CA ALA A 172 -8.25 22.34 -0.37
C ALA A 172 -7.31 22.96 -1.42
N SER A 173 -6.28 22.23 -1.85
CA SER A 173 -5.30 22.70 -2.83
C SER A 173 -5.90 23.07 -4.19
N ILE A 174 -6.95 22.39 -4.63
CA ILE A 174 -7.60 22.65 -5.93
C ILE A 174 -8.93 23.41 -5.81
N ASN A 175 -9.26 23.92 -4.61
CA ASN A 175 -10.52 24.61 -4.33
C ASN A 175 -11.76 23.78 -4.71
N MET A 176 -11.73 22.47 -4.43
CA MET A 176 -12.87 21.59 -4.69
C MET A 176 -14.08 22.02 -3.84
N LYS A 177 -15.25 22.16 -4.45
CA LYS A 177 -16.48 22.63 -3.79
C LYS A 177 -17.16 21.52 -2.97
N SER A 178 -16.48 21.00 -1.96
CA SER A 178 -17.02 20.04 -1.00
C SER A 178 -16.34 20.22 0.36
N LEU A 179 -17.09 19.98 1.44
CA LEU A 179 -16.59 19.95 2.82
C LEU A 179 -16.55 18.53 3.40
N VAL A 180 -16.94 17.53 2.60
CA VAL A 180 -16.95 16.13 3.02
C VAL A 180 -15.89 15.38 2.23
N VAL A 181 -14.84 14.96 2.94
CA VAL A 181 -13.67 14.31 2.34
C VAL A 181 -14.00 12.88 1.92
N GLY A 182 -13.76 12.59 0.63
CA GLY A 182 -14.00 11.30 0.00
C GLY A 182 -15.38 11.16 -0.67
N GLU A 183 -16.26 12.16 -0.54
CA GLU A 183 -17.54 12.19 -1.28
C GLU A 183 -17.43 12.98 -2.58
N GLN A 184 -18.35 12.68 -3.50
CA GLN A 184 -18.48 13.42 -4.76
C GLN A 184 -19.03 14.83 -4.50
N PRO A 185 -18.48 15.88 -5.14
CA PRO A 185 -18.99 17.24 -5.00
C PRO A 185 -20.48 17.35 -5.42
N PRO A 186 -21.32 18.06 -4.65
CA PRO A 186 -22.73 18.24 -5.01
C PRO A 186 -22.91 18.89 -6.39
N GLY A 187 -23.81 18.34 -7.19
CA GLY A 187 -24.13 18.86 -8.53
C GLY A 187 -23.11 18.50 -9.62
N TYR A 188 -22.10 17.69 -9.31
CA TYR A 188 -21.17 17.14 -10.29
C TYR A 188 -21.48 15.65 -10.52
N PRO A 189 -22.07 15.27 -11.67
CA PRO A 189 -22.58 13.91 -11.87
C PRO A 189 -21.50 12.87 -12.22
N ALA A 190 -20.28 13.31 -12.54
CA ALA A 190 -19.15 12.44 -12.85
C ALA A 190 -18.29 12.18 -11.61
N ASP A 191 -17.38 11.21 -11.69
CA ASP A 191 -16.41 10.97 -10.62
C ASP A 191 -15.32 12.05 -10.62
N ALA A 192 -15.38 12.96 -9.64
CA ALA A 192 -14.45 14.06 -9.47
C ALA A 192 -13.01 13.60 -9.15
N TYR A 193 -12.83 12.37 -8.66
CA TYR A 193 -11.52 11.83 -8.29
C TYR A 193 -10.89 10.99 -9.39
N HIS A 194 -11.62 10.64 -10.45
CA HIS A 194 -11.18 9.68 -11.46
C HIS A 194 -9.79 10.01 -12.05
N TYR A 195 -9.60 11.24 -12.53
CA TYR A 195 -8.30 11.67 -13.08
C TYR A 195 -7.18 11.62 -12.03
N ILE A 196 -7.47 12.02 -10.79
CA ILE A 196 -6.50 12.07 -9.70
C ILE A 196 -6.03 10.65 -9.37
N LEU A 197 -6.99 9.75 -9.14
CA LEU A 197 -6.73 8.35 -8.80
C LEU A 197 -6.01 7.63 -9.95
N MET A 198 -6.45 7.80 -11.20
CA MET A 198 -5.80 7.18 -12.35
C MET A 198 -4.38 7.68 -12.55
N LYS A 199 -4.11 8.97 -12.36
CA LYS A 199 -2.76 9.53 -12.50
C LYS A 199 -1.81 9.01 -11.42
N ILE A 200 -2.28 8.88 -10.18
CA ILE A 200 -1.53 8.23 -9.09
C ILE A 200 -1.25 6.76 -9.42
N LEU A 201 -2.29 6.04 -9.86
CA LEU A 201 -2.17 4.62 -10.22
C LEU A 201 -1.15 4.40 -11.34
N MET A 202 -1.20 5.18 -12.42
CA MET A 202 -0.26 5.05 -13.53
C MET A 202 1.19 5.26 -13.08
N ALA A 203 1.43 6.27 -12.24
CA ALA A 203 2.76 6.53 -11.69
C ALA A 203 3.25 5.41 -10.79
N ALA A 204 2.38 4.88 -9.92
CA ALA A 204 2.71 3.76 -9.05
C ALA A 204 3.03 2.49 -9.87
N ARG A 205 2.15 2.11 -10.80
CA ARG A 205 2.31 0.89 -11.60
C ARG A 205 3.50 0.93 -12.56
N ALA A 206 3.79 2.09 -13.15
CA ALA A 206 4.98 2.27 -13.98
C ALA A 206 6.30 1.99 -13.22
N ASN A 207 6.27 2.07 -11.89
CA ASN A 207 7.44 1.88 -11.02
C ASN A 207 7.33 0.64 -10.12
N ASN A 208 6.33 -0.23 -10.34
CA ASN A 208 6.04 -1.41 -9.50
C ASN A 208 5.82 -1.06 -8.02
N LEU A 209 5.13 0.05 -7.77
CA LEU A 209 4.75 0.53 -6.44
C LEU A 209 3.28 0.21 -6.16
N GLN A 210 2.92 0.14 -4.88
CA GLN A 210 1.51 0.07 -4.47
C GLN A 210 0.84 1.45 -4.53
N ALA A 211 -0.46 1.46 -4.86
CA ALA A 211 -1.28 2.66 -4.87
C ALA A 211 -2.34 2.55 -3.77
N ILE A 212 -2.36 3.51 -2.85
CA ILE A 212 -3.23 3.49 -1.67
C ILE A 212 -4.14 4.71 -1.67
N ASP A 213 -5.44 4.48 -1.48
CA ASP A 213 -6.44 5.54 -1.40
C ASP A 213 -6.48 6.12 0.03
N GLY A 214 -6.83 7.40 0.13
CA GLY A 214 -6.83 8.15 1.38
C GLY A 214 -8.07 7.92 2.25
N PRO A 215 -8.27 8.73 3.29
CA PRO A 215 -9.34 8.50 4.24
C PRO A 215 -10.72 8.89 3.69
N TYR A 216 -11.75 8.31 4.29
CA TYR A 216 -13.15 8.75 4.18
C TYR A 216 -13.61 9.20 5.56
N LEU A 217 -13.95 10.48 5.70
CA LEU A 217 -14.08 11.14 7.01
C LEU A 217 -15.43 10.90 7.69
N GLN A 218 -16.45 10.41 6.99
CA GLN A 218 -17.71 9.99 7.61
C GLN A 218 -17.53 8.63 8.28
N ILE A 219 -16.77 8.60 9.38
CA ILE A 219 -16.27 7.38 10.03
C ILE A 219 -17.33 6.39 10.50
N LYS A 220 -18.60 6.84 10.65
CA LYS A 220 -19.75 6.02 11.02
C LYS A 220 -20.50 5.46 9.81
N ASN A 221 -20.31 6.03 8.63
CA ASN A 221 -20.96 5.59 7.39
C ASN A 221 -20.09 4.52 6.71
N VAL A 222 -20.16 3.28 7.19
CA VAL A 222 -19.37 2.17 6.64
C VAL A 222 -19.81 1.81 5.22
N ASP A 223 -21.08 1.98 4.87
CA ASP A 223 -21.55 1.71 3.50
C ASP A 223 -21.01 2.74 2.51
N GLY A 224 -20.99 4.02 2.89
CA GLY A 224 -20.31 5.06 2.11
C GLY A 224 -18.80 4.79 1.96
N TYR A 225 -18.16 4.26 3.02
CA TYR A 225 -16.77 3.81 2.93
C TYR A 225 -16.60 2.69 1.88
N ARG A 226 -17.47 1.67 1.88
CA ARG A 226 -17.44 0.57 0.89
C ARG A 226 -17.60 1.08 -0.54
N GLU A 227 -18.52 2.00 -0.79
CA GLU A 227 -18.73 2.55 -2.13
C GLU A 227 -17.45 3.27 -2.64
N VAL A 228 -16.88 4.14 -1.81
CA VAL A 228 -15.66 4.89 -2.19
C VAL A 228 -14.47 3.95 -2.36
N ALA A 229 -14.29 3.00 -1.43
CA ALA A 229 -13.23 2.00 -1.50
C ALA A 229 -13.38 1.12 -2.76
N GLY A 230 -14.61 0.71 -3.09
CA GLY A 230 -14.92 -0.11 -4.25
C GLY A 230 -14.55 0.57 -5.56
N ARG A 231 -14.76 1.89 -5.68
CA ARG A 231 -14.28 2.67 -6.83
C ARG A 231 -12.77 2.60 -6.97
N ALA A 232 -12.02 2.84 -5.89
CA ALA A 232 -10.56 2.79 -5.92
C ALA A 232 -10.04 1.36 -6.23
N ALA A 233 -10.62 0.34 -5.61
CA ALA A 233 -10.29 -1.07 -5.84
C ALA A 233 -10.53 -1.46 -7.30
N ALA A 234 -11.65 -1.05 -7.90
CA ALA A 234 -11.99 -1.32 -9.29
C ALA A 234 -11.00 -0.68 -10.30
N LEU A 235 -10.43 0.48 -9.97
CA LEU A 235 -9.35 1.07 -10.78
C LEU A 235 -8.05 0.28 -10.65
N GLY A 236 -7.88 -0.46 -9.56
CA GLY A 236 -6.72 -1.30 -9.29
C GLY A 236 -5.87 -0.82 -8.11
N PHE A 237 -6.37 0.03 -7.21
CA PHE A 237 -5.68 0.36 -5.96
C PHE A 237 -5.51 -0.87 -5.05
N ASP A 238 -4.52 -0.83 -4.17
CA ASP A 238 -4.14 -1.96 -3.30
C ASP A 238 -4.75 -1.89 -1.90
N GLY A 239 -5.28 -0.73 -1.52
CA GLY A 239 -5.84 -0.51 -0.20
C GLY A 239 -6.33 0.90 0.01
N LYS A 240 -6.84 1.13 1.21
CA LYS A 240 -7.35 2.45 1.63
C LYS A 240 -7.05 2.74 3.10
N TRP A 241 -6.88 4.01 3.41
CA TRP A 241 -6.78 4.45 4.80
C TRP A 241 -8.06 4.16 5.59
N VAL A 242 -7.87 3.81 6.85
CA VAL A 242 -8.91 3.52 7.83
C VAL A 242 -8.74 4.49 9.00
N LEU A 243 -9.79 5.24 9.33
CA LEU A 243 -9.78 6.21 10.44
C LEU A 243 -10.50 5.69 11.69
N HIS A 244 -11.29 4.64 11.56
CA HIS A 244 -12.08 4.08 12.65
C HIS A 244 -12.08 2.55 12.58
N PRO A 245 -12.01 1.83 13.73
CA PRO A 245 -11.98 0.37 13.74
C PRO A 245 -13.10 -0.32 12.94
N GLY A 246 -14.29 0.30 12.90
CA GLY A 246 -15.44 -0.20 12.13
C GLY A 246 -15.28 -0.18 10.60
N GLN A 247 -14.24 0.47 10.06
CA GLN A 247 -13.95 0.46 8.62
C GLN A 247 -12.92 -0.62 8.23
N VAL A 248 -12.23 -1.25 9.20
CA VAL A 248 -11.13 -2.19 8.91
C VAL A 248 -11.63 -3.40 8.12
N GLU A 249 -12.74 -3.99 8.56
CA GLU A 249 -13.33 -5.16 7.89
C GLU A 249 -13.75 -4.82 6.45
N ALA A 250 -14.42 -3.68 6.26
CA ALA A 250 -14.82 -3.20 4.94
C ALA A 250 -13.62 -2.98 4.00
N ALA A 251 -12.51 -2.44 4.51
CA ALA A 251 -11.29 -2.29 3.72
C ALA A 251 -10.68 -3.65 3.34
N ASN A 252 -10.56 -4.57 4.31
CA ASN A 252 -10.04 -5.91 4.04
C ASN A 252 -10.89 -6.67 3.03
N GLU A 253 -12.22 -6.57 3.14
CA GLU A 253 -13.18 -7.16 2.22
C GLU A 253 -13.00 -6.61 0.79
N VAL A 254 -13.08 -5.28 0.63
CA VAL A 254 -13.08 -4.62 -0.68
C VAL A 254 -11.76 -4.79 -1.45
N PHE A 255 -10.64 -4.83 -0.75
CA PHE A 255 -9.31 -4.94 -1.38
C PHE A 255 -8.75 -6.37 -1.41
N SER A 256 -9.50 -7.35 -0.93
CA SER A 256 -9.18 -8.77 -1.16
C SER A 256 -9.82 -9.24 -2.45
N PRO A 257 -9.16 -10.14 -3.21
CA PRO A 257 -9.85 -10.86 -4.28
C PRO A 257 -10.95 -11.75 -3.69
N SER A 258 -11.95 -12.10 -4.49
CA SER A 258 -12.91 -13.13 -4.08
C SER A 258 -12.22 -14.49 -3.96
N GLN A 259 -12.80 -15.41 -3.19
CA GLN A 259 -12.26 -16.78 -3.09
C GLN A 259 -12.23 -17.46 -4.46
N GLU A 260 -13.25 -17.23 -5.29
CA GLU A 260 -13.34 -17.75 -6.66
C GLU A 260 -12.22 -17.18 -7.55
N ASP A 261 -12.01 -15.86 -7.53
CA ASP A 261 -10.94 -15.23 -8.31
C ASP A 261 -9.55 -15.70 -7.86
N TYR A 262 -9.35 -15.88 -6.56
CA TYR A 262 -8.09 -16.39 -6.01
C TYR A 262 -7.84 -17.83 -6.46
N ASP A 263 -8.84 -18.70 -6.34
CA ASP A 263 -8.74 -20.09 -6.77
C ASP A 263 -8.53 -20.22 -8.28
N HIS A 264 -9.21 -19.41 -9.08
CA HIS A 264 -9.04 -19.36 -10.54
C HIS A 264 -7.65 -18.85 -10.93
N ALA A 265 -7.16 -17.79 -10.27
CA ALA A 265 -5.81 -17.29 -10.50
C ALA A 265 -4.74 -18.36 -10.20
N GLU A 266 -4.85 -19.07 -9.08
CA GLU A 266 -3.96 -20.19 -8.75
C GLU A 266 -4.03 -21.34 -9.78
N LEU A 267 -5.23 -21.64 -10.31
CA LEU A 267 -5.40 -22.61 -11.39
C LEU A 267 -4.72 -22.17 -12.69
N ILE A 268 -4.85 -20.90 -13.08
CA ILE A 268 -4.17 -20.34 -14.27
C ILE A 268 -2.66 -20.49 -14.13
N LEU A 269 -2.10 -20.19 -12.95
CA LEU A 269 -0.66 -20.30 -12.69
C LEU A 269 -0.17 -21.75 -12.83
N ASP A 270 -0.84 -22.70 -12.19
CA ASP A 270 -0.49 -24.12 -12.30
C ASP A 270 -0.60 -24.65 -13.73
N ALA A 271 -1.70 -24.30 -14.42
CA ALA A 271 -1.96 -24.74 -15.78
C ALA A 271 -0.93 -24.18 -16.76
N TYR A 272 -0.54 -22.92 -16.59
CA TYR A 272 0.48 -22.27 -17.40
C TYR A 272 1.88 -22.80 -17.12
N ASP A 273 2.24 -23.01 -15.85
CA ASP A 273 3.52 -23.64 -15.48
C ASP A 273 3.61 -25.07 -16.02
N TRP A 274 2.51 -25.83 -16.03
CA TRP A 274 2.48 -27.15 -16.65
C TRP A 274 2.63 -27.09 -18.18
N CYS A 275 1.83 -26.28 -18.88
CA CYS A 275 1.83 -26.29 -20.35
C CYS A 275 3.16 -25.80 -20.95
N THR A 276 3.86 -24.89 -20.26
CA THR A 276 5.18 -24.39 -20.64
C THR A 276 6.32 -25.36 -20.28
N SER A 277 6.08 -26.33 -19.42
CA SER A 277 7.06 -27.36 -19.05
C SER A 277 7.31 -28.39 -20.15
N GLU A 278 8.34 -29.22 -20.01
CA GLU A 278 8.57 -30.35 -20.93
C GLU A 278 7.40 -31.34 -20.94
N ALA A 279 6.83 -31.63 -19.76
CA ALA A 279 5.73 -32.57 -19.60
C ALA A 279 4.42 -32.08 -20.23
N GLY A 280 4.20 -30.76 -20.26
CA GLY A 280 3.04 -30.14 -20.91
C GLY A 280 3.25 -29.79 -22.39
N GLY A 281 4.43 -30.09 -22.95
CA GLY A 281 4.71 -29.95 -24.37
C GLY A 281 5.26 -28.59 -24.81
N LYS A 282 5.83 -27.79 -23.88
CA LYS A 282 6.52 -26.51 -24.18
C LYS A 282 5.65 -25.52 -24.96
N LYS A 283 4.36 -25.43 -24.63
CA LYS A 283 3.38 -24.56 -25.31
C LYS A 283 3.34 -23.19 -24.65
N GLY A 284 3.24 -22.13 -25.46
CA GLY A 284 3.08 -20.76 -24.97
C GLY A 284 1.65 -20.39 -24.58
N SER A 285 0.68 -21.28 -24.84
CA SER A 285 -0.72 -21.13 -24.48
C SER A 285 -1.41 -22.49 -24.29
N ALA A 286 -2.51 -22.50 -23.55
CA ALA A 286 -3.34 -23.69 -23.32
C ALA A 286 -4.80 -23.31 -23.10
N MET A 287 -5.69 -24.30 -23.13
CA MET A 287 -7.08 -24.14 -22.67
C MET A 287 -7.17 -24.55 -21.21
N LEU A 288 -7.82 -23.73 -20.38
CA LEU A 288 -8.23 -24.04 -19.02
C LEU A 288 -9.76 -23.93 -18.95
N GLY A 289 -10.45 -25.06 -18.98
CA GLY A 289 -11.90 -25.07 -19.24
C GLY A 289 -12.17 -24.49 -20.64
N ASP A 290 -13.04 -23.48 -20.70
CA ASP A 290 -13.40 -22.79 -21.94
C ASP A 290 -12.52 -21.56 -22.24
N GLU A 291 -11.53 -21.25 -21.39
CA GLU A 291 -10.69 -20.08 -21.51
C GLU A 291 -9.32 -20.41 -22.11
N MET A 292 -8.85 -19.57 -23.04
CA MET A 292 -7.46 -19.61 -23.49
C MET A 292 -6.57 -18.84 -22.51
N ILE A 293 -5.53 -19.51 -22.00
CA ILE A 293 -4.53 -18.92 -21.12
C ILE A 293 -3.18 -18.78 -21.83
N ASP A 294 -2.51 -17.67 -21.59
CA ASP A 294 -1.17 -17.36 -22.08
C ASP A 294 -0.35 -16.57 -21.03
N GLU A 295 0.78 -15.99 -21.44
CA GLU A 295 1.64 -15.18 -20.55
C GLU A 295 0.92 -13.93 -20.01
N ALA A 296 -0.04 -13.36 -20.74
CA ALA A 296 -0.83 -12.23 -20.26
C ALA A 296 -1.80 -12.69 -19.17
N SER A 297 -2.49 -13.83 -19.36
CA SER A 297 -3.33 -14.44 -18.32
C SER A 297 -2.51 -14.79 -17.07
N ARG A 298 -1.30 -15.35 -17.23
CA ARG A 298 -0.37 -15.62 -16.11
C ARG A 298 -0.05 -14.35 -15.32
N LYS A 299 0.25 -13.22 -15.99
CA LYS A 299 0.57 -11.96 -15.31
C LYS A 299 -0.61 -11.41 -14.51
N MET A 300 -1.83 -11.49 -15.05
CA MET A 300 -3.03 -11.12 -14.31
C MET A 300 -3.26 -12.02 -13.10
N ALA A 301 -3.11 -13.35 -13.30
CA ALA A 301 -3.23 -14.33 -12.23
C ALA A 301 -2.19 -14.13 -11.12
N LEU A 302 -0.93 -13.80 -11.44
CA LEU A 302 0.10 -13.49 -10.44
C LEU A 302 -0.31 -12.34 -9.52
N VAL A 303 -0.99 -11.32 -10.04
CA VAL A 303 -1.47 -10.18 -9.23
C VAL A 303 -2.56 -10.63 -8.26
N ILE A 304 -3.57 -11.35 -8.75
CA ILE A 304 -4.70 -11.81 -7.93
C ILE A 304 -4.24 -12.86 -6.90
N ALA A 305 -3.46 -13.85 -7.32
CA ALA A 305 -2.85 -14.85 -6.45
C ALA A 305 -1.95 -14.22 -5.38
N GLY A 306 -1.11 -13.25 -5.78
CA GLY A 306 -0.26 -12.50 -4.86
C GLY A 306 -1.07 -11.77 -3.79
N LYS A 307 -2.18 -11.10 -4.19
CA LYS A 307 -3.09 -10.43 -3.25
C LYS A 307 -3.79 -11.44 -2.31
N GLY A 308 -4.28 -12.57 -2.83
CA GLY A 308 -4.93 -13.59 -2.01
C GLY A 308 -3.99 -14.25 -1.01
N ARG A 309 -2.76 -14.57 -1.41
CA ARG A 309 -1.71 -15.09 -0.51
C ARG A 309 -1.34 -14.07 0.57
N ALA A 310 -1.15 -12.80 0.20
CA ALA A 310 -0.89 -11.71 1.14
C ALA A 310 -2.06 -11.49 2.12
N ALA A 311 -3.29 -11.76 1.67
CA ALA A 311 -4.50 -11.74 2.47
C ALA A 311 -4.68 -12.96 3.40
N GLY A 312 -3.80 -13.97 3.31
CA GLY A 312 -3.90 -15.21 4.09
C GLY A 312 -4.92 -16.23 3.54
N MET A 313 -5.42 -16.02 2.32
CA MET A 313 -6.43 -16.90 1.70
C MET A 313 -5.84 -18.29 1.43
N GLN A 314 -6.67 -19.31 1.65
CA GLN A 314 -6.32 -20.70 1.38
C GLN A 314 -7.00 -21.15 0.11
N ARG A 315 -6.26 -21.85 -0.74
CA ARG A 315 -6.79 -22.36 -1.99
C ARG A 315 -7.78 -23.50 -1.72
N THR A 316 -8.91 -23.52 -2.43
CA THR A 316 -9.92 -24.57 -2.32
C THR A 316 -9.99 -25.48 -3.55
N THR A 317 -9.35 -25.09 -4.64
CA THR A 317 -9.27 -25.86 -5.89
C THR A 317 -7.87 -26.42 -6.11
N LYS A 318 -7.73 -27.36 -7.05
CA LYS A 318 -6.44 -27.91 -7.46
C LYS A 318 -6.43 -28.15 -8.96
N PHE A 319 -5.33 -27.82 -9.63
CA PHE A 319 -5.16 -28.13 -11.03
C PHE A 319 -4.92 -29.64 -11.22
N GLU A 320 -5.66 -30.25 -12.14
CA GLU A 320 -5.47 -31.63 -12.57
C GLU A 320 -4.83 -31.64 -13.95
N HIS A 321 -3.66 -32.27 -14.06
CA HIS A 321 -2.99 -32.41 -15.35
C HIS A 321 -3.89 -33.18 -16.32
N PRO A 322 -4.08 -32.70 -17.56
CA PRO A 322 -4.71 -33.49 -18.60
C PRO A 322 -4.00 -34.83 -18.70
N ALA A 323 -4.77 -35.93 -18.66
CA ALA A 323 -4.21 -37.26 -18.82
C ALA A 323 -3.35 -37.26 -20.08
N THR A 324 -2.07 -37.64 -19.94
CA THR A 324 -1.21 -37.86 -21.10
C THR A 324 -1.91 -38.92 -21.94
N GLU A 325 -2.44 -38.55 -23.10
CA GLU A 325 -2.89 -39.54 -24.07
C GLU A 325 -1.72 -40.49 -24.26
N LYS A 326 -1.85 -41.71 -23.73
CA LYS A 326 -0.96 -42.80 -24.08
C LYS A 326 -0.99 -42.84 -25.60
N THR A 327 0.15 -42.55 -26.21
CA THR A 327 0.43 -42.85 -27.61
C THR A 327 -0.10 -44.25 -27.86
N ALA A 328 -1.23 -44.33 -28.56
CA ALA A 328 -1.70 -45.58 -29.12
C ALA A 328 -0.68 -45.92 -30.21
N GLU A 329 0.25 -46.81 -29.87
CA GLU A 329 1.06 -47.54 -30.83
C GLU A 329 0.11 -48.21 -31.84
N ALA A 330 0.26 -47.82 -33.11
CA ALA A 330 -0.04 -48.65 -34.28
C ALA A 330 0.88 -48.22 -35.43
#